data_AF-A0A6J6XT14-F1
#
_entry.id   AF-A0A6J6XT14-F1
#
_cell.length_a   1.000
_cell.length_b   1.000
_cell.length_c   1.000
_cell.angle_alpha   90.00
_cell.angle_beta   90.00
_cell.angle_gamma   90.00
#
_symmetry.space_group_name_H-M   'P 1'
#
loop_
_entity.id
_entity.type
_entity.pdbx_description
1 polymer ?
#
loop_
_entity_poly.entity_id
_entity_poly.type
_entity_poly.pdbx_seq_one_letter_code
_entity_poly.pdbx_strand_id
1 'polypeptide(L)'
;MLQVHGTADGTIAYAGGATEGIGVSYPGAEQSVATWATYDGCAGAIAASGSALDLEPTVDGSESQLTAYAGCPAGVDVQLLTVTGGPHIPSVNFPDGSHPMIVAMVEFLLAHPKA
;
A
#
# COMPACT_ATOMS: atom_id res chain seq x y z
N MET A 1 -6.04 -0.98 8.41
CA MET A 1 -5.82 -1.57 7.08
C MET A 1 -4.58 -0.94 6.45
N LEU A 2 -3.65 -1.76 5.97
CA LEU A 2 -2.52 -1.32 5.14
C LEU A 2 -2.64 -2.01 3.78
N GLN A 3 -2.66 -1.23 2.71
CA GLN A 3 -2.52 -1.73 1.34
C GLN A 3 -1.15 -1.35 0.81
N VAL A 4 -0.45 -2.30 0.20
CA VAL A 4 0.82 -2.08 -0.50
C VAL A 4 0.58 -2.31 -1.99
N HIS A 5 1.00 -1.39 -2.86
CA HIS A 5 0.75 -1.51 -4.31
C HIS A 5 1.89 -0.91 -5.14
N GLY A 6 2.37 -1.67 -6.12
CA GLY A 6 3.38 -1.22 -7.08
C GLY A 6 2.78 -0.42 -8.23
N THR A 7 3.41 0.69 -8.63
CA THR A 7 2.86 1.51 -9.74
C THR A 7 3.08 0.91 -11.12
N ALA A 8 4.00 -0.06 -11.24
CA ALA A 8 4.28 -0.81 -12.47
C ALA A 8 3.63 -2.22 -12.43
N ASP A 9 2.58 -2.39 -11.64
CA ASP A 9 1.79 -3.62 -11.58
C ASP A 9 1.13 -3.91 -12.95
N GLY A 10 1.64 -4.95 -13.62
CA GLY A 10 1.17 -5.39 -14.92
C GLY A 10 -0.01 -6.37 -14.88
N THR A 11 -0.54 -6.71 -13.70
CA THR A 11 -1.69 -7.63 -13.53
C THR A 11 -2.90 -6.89 -12.98
N ILE A 12 -2.72 -6.12 -11.90
CA ILE A 12 -3.74 -5.27 -11.28
C ILE A 12 -3.24 -3.83 -11.32
N ALA A 13 -3.65 -3.12 -12.36
CA ALA A 13 -3.17 -1.77 -12.61
C ALA A 13 -3.41 -0.85 -11.41
N TYR A 14 -2.40 -0.07 -11.02
CA TYR A 14 -2.47 0.85 -9.89
C TYR A 14 -3.64 1.84 -9.99
N ALA A 15 -3.92 2.32 -11.21
CA ALA A 15 -5.05 3.23 -11.48
C ALA A 15 -6.42 2.54 -11.58
N GLY A 16 -6.46 1.21 -11.44
CA GLY A 16 -7.64 0.40 -11.71
C GLY A 16 -7.74 0.03 -13.18
N GLY A 17 -8.73 -0.80 -13.51
CA GLY A 17 -8.87 -1.33 -14.85
C GLY A 17 -10.04 -2.27 -15.00
N ALA A 18 -9.95 -3.15 -15.99
CA ALA A 18 -10.88 -4.24 -16.19
C ALA A 18 -10.12 -5.56 -16.30
N THR A 19 -10.70 -6.61 -15.73
CA THR A 19 -10.17 -7.97 -15.81
C THR A 19 -10.11 -8.44 -17.25
N GLU A 20 -8.93 -8.86 -17.69
CA GLU A 20 -8.75 -9.35 -19.06
C GLU A 20 -9.65 -10.55 -19.34
N GLY A 21 -10.22 -10.60 -20.54
CA GLY A 21 -11.08 -11.69 -21.00
C GLY A 21 -12.53 -11.67 -20.49
N ILE A 22 -12.83 -11.01 -19.37
CA ILE A 22 -14.19 -10.95 -18.80
C ILE A 22 -14.75 -9.53 -18.63
N GLY A 23 -13.92 -8.49 -18.71
CA GLY A 23 -14.36 -7.10 -18.76
C GLY A 23 -14.97 -6.55 -17.46
N VAL A 24 -14.80 -7.24 -16.33
CA VAL A 24 -15.28 -6.76 -15.03
C VAL A 24 -14.32 -5.70 -14.51
N SER A 25 -14.82 -4.49 -14.28
CA SER A 25 -14.03 -3.38 -13.75
C SER A 25 -13.63 -3.61 -12.30
N TYR A 26 -12.44 -3.13 -11.95
CA TYR A 26 -11.90 -3.15 -10.59
C TYR A 26 -11.30 -1.78 -10.22
N PRO A 27 -11.34 -1.40 -8.93
CA PRO A 27 -10.82 -0.11 -8.47
C PRO A 27 -9.30 -0.05 -8.52
N GLY A 28 -8.76 1.15 -8.65
CA GLY A 28 -7.33 1.40 -8.41
C GLY A 28 -6.95 1.33 -6.93
N ALA A 29 -5.66 1.43 -6.64
CA ALA A 29 -5.12 1.40 -5.28
C ALA A 29 -5.72 2.53 -4.42
N GLU A 30 -5.69 3.77 -4.91
CA GLU A 30 -6.24 4.93 -4.20
C GLU A 30 -7.75 4.78 -3.96
N GLN A 31 -8.50 4.31 -4.97
CA GLN A 31 -9.94 4.09 -4.83
C GLN A 31 -10.26 2.96 -3.84
N SER A 32 -9.44 1.91 -3.81
CA SER A 32 -9.60 0.80 -2.86
C SER A 32 -9.39 1.28 -1.43
N VAL A 33 -8.31 2.02 -1.16
CA VAL A 33 -8.02 2.56 0.18
C VAL A 33 -9.06 3.61 0.59
N ALA A 34 -9.54 4.45 -0.32
CA ALA A 34 -10.64 5.38 -0.06
C ALA A 34 -11.94 4.67 0.33
N THR A 35 -12.22 3.53 -0.30
CA THR A 35 -13.38 2.69 0.02
C THR A 35 -13.26 2.12 1.43
N TRP A 36 -12.09 1.58 1.79
CA TRP A 36 -11.83 1.10 3.15
C TRP A 36 -11.87 2.22 4.20
N ALA A 37 -11.34 3.40 3.90
CA ALA A 37 -11.44 4.56 4.79
C ALA A 37 -12.90 4.92 5.08
N THR A 38 -13.78 4.80 4.08
CA THR A 38 -15.23 5.00 4.25
C THR A 38 -15.85 3.92 5.13
N TYR A 39 -15.51 2.64 4.89
CA TYR A 39 -16.03 1.53 5.69
C TYR A 39 -15.56 1.56 7.15
N ASP A 40 -14.32 1.97 7.37
CA ASP A 40 -13.70 2.04 8.67
C ASP A 40 -13.98 3.39 9.40
N GLY A 41 -14.77 4.28 8.79
CA GLY A 41 -15.28 5.50 9.43
C GLY A 41 -14.29 6.66 9.51
N CYS A 42 -13.25 6.68 8.69
CA CYS A 42 -12.31 7.80 8.60
C CYS A 42 -12.97 9.02 7.93
N ALA A 43 -12.87 10.18 8.56
CA ALA A 43 -13.53 11.42 8.11
C ALA A 43 -12.57 12.47 7.51
N GLY A 44 -11.26 12.29 7.67
CA GLY A 44 -10.24 13.24 7.22
C GLY A 44 -9.74 12.96 5.80
N ALA A 45 -8.95 13.90 5.28
CA ALA A 45 -8.25 13.71 4.01
C ALA A 45 -7.09 12.70 4.17
N ILE A 46 -6.73 12.05 3.07
CA ILE A 46 -5.48 11.30 2.96
C ILE A 46 -4.31 12.25 2.75
N ALA A 47 -3.19 12.01 3.42
CA ALA A 47 -1.96 12.80 3.26
C ALA A 47 -0.72 11.92 3.38
N ALA A 48 0.41 12.41 2.87
CA ALA A 48 1.71 11.76 3.07
C ALA A 48 2.03 11.64 4.57
N SER A 49 2.53 10.48 4.95
CA SER A 49 2.91 10.13 6.32
C SER A 49 4.22 9.34 6.31
N GLY A 50 5.00 9.43 7.38
CA GLY A 50 6.26 8.70 7.48
C GLY A 50 7.34 9.15 6.47
N SER A 51 8.40 8.34 6.36
CA SER A 51 9.48 8.53 5.41
C SER A 51 9.41 7.49 4.29
N ALA A 52 9.96 7.81 3.13
CA ALA A 52 10.14 6.84 2.06
C ALA A 52 11.04 5.69 2.53
N LEU A 53 10.70 4.47 2.14
CA LEU A 53 11.44 3.24 2.40
C LEU A 53 11.92 2.67 1.07
N ASP A 54 13.04 1.95 1.13
CA ASP A 54 13.54 1.09 0.04
C ASP A 54 12.95 -0.30 0.27
N LEU A 55 12.00 -0.71 -0.57
CA LEU A 55 11.18 -1.91 -0.37
C LEU A 55 11.29 -2.92 -1.49
N GLU A 56 11.65 -2.48 -2.69
CA GLU A 56 11.76 -3.24 -3.92
C GLU A 56 13.18 -3.20 -4.49
N PRO A 57 13.98 -4.26 -4.34
CA PRO A 57 15.40 -4.29 -4.72
C PRO A 57 15.64 -4.18 -6.23
N THR A 58 14.60 -4.31 -7.07
CA THR A 58 14.70 -4.09 -8.51
C THR A 58 14.46 -2.63 -8.92
N VAL A 59 14.13 -1.75 -7.98
CA VAL A 59 13.96 -0.32 -8.17
C VAL A 59 15.00 0.44 -7.36
N ASP A 60 15.73 1.35 -7.98
CA ASP A 60 16.76 2.11 -7.29
C ASP A 60 16.16 3.19 -6.37
N GLY A 61 16.63 3.24 -5.11
CA GLY A 61 16.39 4.33 -4.17
C GLY A 61 15.34 4.01 -3.10
N SER A 62 14.85 5.03 -2.40
CA SER A 62 13.69 4.90 -1.49
C SER A 62 12.43 5.30 -2.25
N GLU A 63 11.88 4.32 -2.96
CA GLU A 63 10.82 4.42 -3.96
C GLU A 63 9.41 4.40 -3.37
N SER A 64 9.28 4.12 -2.06
CA SER A 64 7.99 4.03 -1.42
C SER A 64 7.44 5.37 -0.94
N GLN A 65 6.13 5.54 -0.97
CA GLN A 65 5.41 6.63 -0.32
C GLN A 65 4.27 6.07 0.52
N LEU A 66 4.29 6.36 1.82
CA LEU A 66 3.18 6.04 2.71
C LEU A 66 2.22 7.24 2.77
N THR A 67 0.94 6.96 2.59
CA THR A 67 -0.14 7.94 2.79
C THR A 67 -1.18 7.35 3.74
N ALA A 68 -1.77 8.19 4.59
CA ALA A 68 -2.69 7.77 5.63
C ALA A 68 -3.90 8.69 5.70
N TYR A 69 -5.07 8.13 5.96
CA TYR A 69 -6.29 8.89 6.23
C TYR A 69 -6.27 9.46 7.64
N ALA A 70 -6.62 10.75 7.77
CA ALA A 70 -6.84 11.37 9.06
C ALA A 70 -8.27 11.14 9.57
N GLY A 71 -8.50 11.45 10.85
CA GLY A 71 -9.84 11.44 11.44
C GLY A 71 -10.49 10.05 11.47
N CYS A 72 -9.66 8.99 11.57
CA CYS A 72 -10.13 7.64 11.79
C CYS A 72 -10.54 7.42 13.27
N PRO A 73 -11.50 6.50 13.55
CA PRO A 73 -11.84 6.12 14.91
C PRO A 73 -10.62 5.63 15.70
N ALA A 74 -10.71 5.66 17.04
CA ALA A 74 -9.63 5.17 17.88
C ALA A 74 -9.31 3.70 17.59
N GLY A 75 -8.03 3.38 17.36
CA GLY A 75 -7.57 2.04 17.01
C GLY A 75 -7.78 1.66 15.55
N VAL A 76 -8.21 2.59 14.70
CA VAL A 76 -8.37 2.40 13.25
C VAL A 76 -7.37 3.28 12.53
N ASP A 77 -6.63 2.66 11.62
CA ASP A 77 -5.74 3.34 10.67
C ASP A 77 -5.99 2.78 9.29
N VAL A 78 -6.05 3.64 8.28
CA VAL A 78 -6.21 3.25 6.87
C VAL A 78 -5.11 3.92 6.05
N GLN A 79 -4.22 3.11 5.48
CA GLN A 79 -2.98 3.56 4.86
C GLN A 79 -2.74 2.89 3.50
N LEU A 80 -2.12 3.65 2.58
CA LEU A 80 -1.62 3.17 1.29
C LEU A 80 -0.10 3.35 1.24
N LEU A 81 0.63 2.26 1.03
CA LEU A 81 2.05 2.24 0.75
C LEU A 81 2.27 2.01 -0.75
N THR A 82 2.55 3.11 -1.47
CA THR A 82 2.80 3.09 -2.91
C THR A 82 4.26 2.82 -3.18
N VAL A 83 4.58 1.80 -3.99
CA VAL A 83 5.95 1.47 -4.41
C VAL A 83 6.15 1.96 -5.84
N THR A 84 6.81 3.09 -6.01
CA THR A 84 7.02 3.71 -7.34
C THR A 84 7.91 2.81 -8.19
N GLY A 85 7.45 2.42 -9.38
CA GLY A 85 8.16 1.48 -10.25
C GLY A 85 8.05 0.01 -9.82
N GLY A 86 7.42 -0.28 -8.67
CA GLY A 86 7.29 -1.63 -8.15
C GLY A 86 6.36 -2.52 -9.00
N PRO A 87 6.66 -3.82 -9.14
CA PRO A 87 5.88 -4.77 -9.93
C PRO A 87 4.63 -5.30 -9.17
N HIS A 88 3.88 -6.20 -9.81
CA HIS A 88 2.72 -6.88 -9.19
C HIS A 88 3.12 -7.74 -7.97
N ILE A 89 4.24 -8.46 -8.10
CA ILE A 89 4.79 -9.32 -7.06
C ILE A 89 6.14 -8.73 -6.68
N PRO A 90 6.24 -8.06 -5.51
CA PRO A 90 7.50 -7.45 -5.09
C PRO A 90 8.59 -8.51 -4.92
N SER A 91 9.83 -8.17 -5.28
CA SER A 91 11.00 -8.96 -4.90
C SER A 91 11.29 -8.70 -3.42
N VAL A 92 10.67 -9.47 -2.54
CA VAL A 92 10.81 -9.25 -1.08
C VAL A 92 12.19 -9.64 -0.50
N ASN A 93 13.17 -10.01 -1.33
CA ASN A 93 14.49 -10.48 -0.92
C ASN A 93 15.58 -9.55 -1.46
N PHE A 94 16.28 -8.85 -0.57
CA PHE A 94 17.47 -8.08 -0.94
C PHE A 94 18.71 -8.99 -0.96
N PRO A 95 19.75 -8.66 -1.76
CA PRO A 95 21.00 -9.43 -1.82
C PRO A 95 21.73 -9.56 -0.47
N ASP A 96 21.53 -8.62 0.44
CA ASP A 96 22.10 -8.64 1.79
C ASP A 96 21.30 -9.49 2.79
N GLY A 97 20.21 -10.13 2.34
CA GLY A 97 19.33 -10.96 3.15
C GLY A 97 18.28 -10.17 3.95
N SER A 98 18.18 -8.85 3.74
CA SER A 98 17.14 -8.03 4.36
C SER A 98 15.79 -8.19 3.64
N HIS A 99 14.71 -7.93 4.39
CA HIS A 99 13.33 -8.01 3.93
C HIS A 99 12.53 -6.78 4.40
N PRO A 100 12.88 -5.57 3.97
CA PRO A 100 12.32 -4.32 4.49
C PRO A 100 10.79 -4.25 4.32
N MET A 101 10.23 -4.78 3.23
CA MET A 101 8.78 -4.92 3.05
C MET A 101 8.13 -5.74 4.16
N ILE A 102 8.69 -6.91 4.48
CA ILE A 102 8.16 -7.79 5.53
C ILE A 102 8.27 -7.09 6.89
N VAL A 103 9.39 -6.43 7.16
CA VAL A 103 9.60 -5.66 8.40
C VAL A 103 8.53 -4.57 8.53
N ALA A 104 8.32 -3.74 7.50
CA ALA A 104 7.32 -2.67 7.52
C ALA A 104 5.89 -3.20 7.76
N MET A 105 5.53 -4.33 7.13
CA MET A 105 4.23 -4.96 7.34
C MET A 105 4.07 -5.50 8.77
N VAL A 106 5.10 -6.13 9.32
CA VAL A 106 5.07 -6.66 10.70
C VAL A 106 5.01 -5.53 11.72
N GLU A 107 5.78 -4.46 11.52
CA GLU A 107 5.74 -3.27 12.37
C GLU A 107 4.35 -2.62 12.35
N PHE A 108 3.73 -2.52 11.17
CA PHE A 108 2.33 -2.08 11.06
C PHE A 108 1.41 -2.96 11.89
N LEU A 109 1.49 -4.29 11.79
CA LEU A 109 0.61 -5.19 12.55
C LEU A 109 0.85 -5.09 14.07
N LEU A 110 2.10 -4.96 14.51
CA LEU A 110 2.46 -4.81 15.92
C LEU A 110 1.98 -3.47 16.52
N ALA A 111 1.98 -2.41 15.71
CA ALA A 111 1.43 -1.11 16.10
C ALA A 111 -0.11 -1.08 16.13
N HIS A 112 -0.77 -2.03 15.44
CA HIS A 112 -2.23 -2.13 15.32
C HIS A 112 -2.74 -3.48 15.84
N PRO A 113 -2.51 -3.82 17.12
CA PRO A 113 -3.01 -5.07 17.68
C PRO A 113 -4.55 -5.08 17.65
N LYS A 114 -5.14 -6.23 17.35
CA LYS A 114 -6.59 -6.40 17.54
C LYS A 114 -6.90 -6.29 19.03
N ALA A 115 -7.87 -5.45 19.37
CA ALA A 115 -8.43 -5.33 20.71
C ALA A 115 -9.29 -6.54 21.08
#